data_AF-A0A9D1JNX7-F1
#
_entry.id   AF-A0A9D1JNX7-F1
#
_cell.length_a   1.000
_cell.length_b   1.000
_cell.length_c   1.000
_cell.angle_alpha   90.00
_cell.angle_beta   90.00
_cell.angle_gamma   90.00
#
_symmetry.space_group_name_H-M   'P 1'
#
loop_
_entity.id
_entity.type
_entity.pdbx_description
1 polymer ?
#
loop_
_entity_poly.entity_id
_entity_poly.type
_entity_poly.pdbx_seq_one_letter_code
_entity_poly.pdbx_strand_id
1 'polypeptide(L)' 'MKAIIYARYSSDNQREESIEGQIRECMEFAERNGITVFGTYID' A
#
# COMPACT_ATOMS: atom_id res chain seq x y z
N MET A 1 -2.00 -14.04 8.41
CA MET A 1 -2.18 -12.85 9.28
C MET A 1 -3.14 -11.88 8.59
N LYS A 2 -3.89 -11.03 9.31
CA LYS A 2 -4.77 -10.02 8.70
C LYS A 2 -4.11 -8.64 8.73
N ALA A 3 -4.19 -7.88 7.65
CA ALA A 3 -3.56 -6.55 7.57
C ALA A 3 -4.42 -5.54 6.78
N ILE A 4 -4.01 -4.29 6.91
CA ILE A 4 -4.48 -3.13 6.17
C ILE A 4 -3.25 -2.44 5.58
N ILE A 5 -3.36 -1.91 4.37
CA ILE A 5 -2.30 -1.10 3.76
C ILE A 5 -2.64 0.38 3.98
N TYR A 6 -1.70 1.15 4.50
CA TYR A 6 -1.80 2.60 4.59
C TYR A 6 -0.74 3.22 3.67
N ALA A 7 -1.19 3.93 2.64
CA ALA A 7 -0.34 4.63 1.69
C ALA A 7 -0.55 6.13 1.85
N ARG A 8 0.50 6.93 1.68
CA ARG A 8 0.37 8.38 1.84
C ARG A 8 1.28 9.18 0.94
N TYR A 9 0.87 10.40 0.66
CA TYR A 9 1.75 11.44 0.14
C TYR A 9 2.63 11.95 1.30
N SER A 10 3.93 12.02 1.06
CA SER A 10 4.92 12.58 1.99
C SER A 10 5.53 13.89 1.49
N SER A 11 5.22 14.29 0.25
CA SER A 11 5.61 15.55 -0.36
C SER A 11 4.64 15.96 -1.48
N ASP A 12 4.58 17.26 -1.75
CA ASP A 12 3.71 17.83 -2.80
C ASP A 12 4.13 17.43 -4.23
N ASN A 13 5.35 16.88 -4.40
CA ASN A 13 5.87 16.47 -5.71
C ASN A 13 5.49 15.04 -6.09
N GLN A 14 4.86 14.29 -5.18
CA GLN A 14 4.37 12.95 -5.48
C GLN A 14 3.09 13.02 -6.29
N ARG A 15 2.91 11.99 -7.11
CA ARG A 15 1.77 11.84 -8.01
C ARG A 15 0.99 10.58 -7.63
N GLU A 16 -0.19 10.40 -8.19
CA GLU A 16 -1.03 9.22 -7.94
C GLU A 16 -0.27 7.90 -8.17
N GLU A 17 0.63 7.86 -9.14
CA GLU A 17 1.49 6.70 -9.42
C GLU A 17 2.39 6.33 -8.23
N SER A 18 2.72 7.29 -7.35
CA SER A 18 3.49 7.04 -6.12
C SER A 18 2.67 6.29 -5.07
N ILE A 19 1.36 6.53 -4.99
CA ILE A 19 0.45 5.78 -4.10
C ILE A 19 0.21 4.38 -4.67
N GLU A 20 -0.03 4.28 -5.98
CA GLU A 20 -0.19 2.99 -6.66
C GLU A 20 1.05 2.09 -6.47
N GLY A 21 2.24 2.68 -6.56
CA GLY A 21 3.51 2.00 -6.29
C GLY A 21 3.59 1.45 -4.86
N GLN A 22 3.28 2.28 -3.86
CA GLN A 22 3.25 1.85 -2.45
C GLN A 22 2.28 0.69 -2.23
N ILE A 23 1.06 0.79 -2.76
CA ILE A 23 0.04 -0.26 -2.62
C ILE A 23 0.51 -1.56 -3.28
N ARG A 24 1.07 -1.48 -4.48
CA ARG A 24 1.58 -2.65 -5.20
C ARG A 24 2.68 -3.36 -4.43
N GLU A 25 3.68 -2.63 -3.94
CA GLU A 25 4.78 -3.21 -3.17
C GLU A 25 4.29 -3.88 -1.87
N CYS A 26 3.37 -3.23 -1.15
CA CYS A 26 2.78 -3.82 0.06
C CYS A 26 1.91 -5.04 -0.24
N MET A 27 1.18 -5.06 -1.35
CA MET A 27 0.40 -6.21 -1.78
C MET A 27 1.30 -7.40 -2.15
N GLU A 28 2.37 -7.17 -2.91
CA GLU A 28 3.35 -8.21 -3.25
C GLU A 28 4.01 -8.79 -1.99
N PHE A 29 4.36 -7.93 -1.02
CA PHE A 29 4.86 -8.38 0.28
C PHE A 29 3.82 -9.23 1.02
N ALA A 30 2.56 -8.78 1.06
CA ALA A 30 1.50 -9.49 1.75
C ALA A 30 1.27 -10.88 1.15
N GLU A 31 1.23 -10.99 -0.17
CA GLU A 31 1.08 -12.26 -0.90
C GLU A 31 2.21 -13.24 -0.57
N ARG A 32 3.47 -12.80 -0.66
CA ARG A 32 4.66 -13.63 -0.36
C ARG A 32 4.69 -14.15 1.08
N ASN A 33 4.01 -13.46 2.00
CA ASN A 33 4.01 -13.78 3.43
C ASN A 33 2.67 -14.39 3.92
N GLY A 34 1.73 -14.70 3.03
CA GLY A 34 0.43 -15.25 3.44
C GLY A 34 -0.38 -14.29 4.33
N ILE A 35 -0.27 -12.99 4.07
CA ILE A 35 -1.01 -11.94 4.76
C ILE A 35 -2.25 -11.59 3.92
N THR A 36 -3.42 -11.67 4.55
CA THR A 36 -4.69 -11.25 3.92
C THR A 36 -4.92 -9.77 4.17
N VAL A 37 -4.96 -8.97 3.10
CA VAL A 37 -5.25 -7.53 3.16
C VAL A 37 -6.76 -7.31 3.07
N PHE A 38 -7.33 -6.58 4.02
CA PHE A 38 -8.76 -6.29 4.09
C PHE A 38 -9.16 -4.94 3.49
N GLY A 39 -8.18 -4.09 3.20
CA GLY A 39 -8.42 -2.77 2.65
C GLY A 39 -7.17 -1.92 2.60
N THR A 40 -7.30 -0.80 1.91
CA THR A 40 -6.30 0.25 1.76
C THR A 40 -6.87 1.57 2.29
N TYR A 41 -6.06 2.33 3.00
CA TYR A 41 -6.34 3.72 3.34
C TYR A 41 -5.27 4.60 2.69
N ILE A 42 -5.70 5.72 2.11
CA ILE A 42 -4.84 6.67 1.40
C ILE A 42 -5.00 8.04 2.07
N ASP A 43 -3.87 8.72 2.31
CA ASP A 43 -3.77 10.09 2.86
C ASP A 43 -2.90 10.98 1.96
#